data_AF-A1CD31-F1
#
_entry.id   AF-A1CD31-F1
#
_cell.length_a   1.000
_cell.length_b   1.000
_cell.length_c   1.000
_cell.angle_alpha   90.00
_cell.angle_beta   90.00
_cell.angle_gamma   90.00
#
_symmetry.space_group_name_H-M   'P 1'
#
loop_
_entity.id
_entity.type
_entity.pdbx_description
1 polymer ?
#
loop_
_entity_poly.entity_id
_entity_poly.type
_entity_poly.pdbx_seq_one_letter_code
_entity_poly.pdbx_strand_id
1 'polypeptide(L)'
;MIPHLTPYLIEVSHSPTRPFVHTSVQNNLGTPFLVLQCKSAPSPGALLPSHQIEWHLKDKLMGLPDSIQPHDGLEMHGIITYGPRVRFYRLMANRIFGCCLWEGKDHLHILDDHDSIAQHLTEIKSDWLSTNAPGGI
;
A
#
# COMPACT_ATOMS: atom_id res chain seq x y z
N MET A 1 -3.71 -30.21 -1.84
CA MET A 1 -3.46 -29.28 -2.96
C MET A 1 -3.03 -27.95 -2.37
N ILE A 2 -1.78 -27.56 -2.58
CA ILE A 2 -1.30 -26.22 -2.22
C ILE A 2 -1.77 -25.31 -3.36
N PRO A 3 -2.53 -24.23 -3.13
CA PRO A 3 -2.90 -23.31 -4.19
C PRO A 3 -1.60 -22.77 -4.80
N HIS A 4 -1.48 -22.83 -6.13
CA HIS A 4 -0.39 -22.20 -6.86
C HIS A 4 -0.28 -20.74 -6.39
N LEU A 5 0.79 -20.40 -5.67
CA LEU A 5 1.13 -19.02 -5.37
C LEU A 5 1.43 -18.34 -6.70
N THR A 6 0.48 -17.55 -7.18
CA THR A 6 0.66 -16.67 -8.33
C THR A 6 1.88 -15.79 -8.06
N PRO A 7 2.88 -15.72 -8.96
CA PRO A 7 4.11 -14.97 -8.68
C PRO A 7 3.82 -13.48 -8.70
N TYR A 8 3.77 -12.86 -7.52
CA TYR A 8 3.74 -11.40 -7.41
C TYR A 8 5.07 -10.83 -7.90
N LEU A 9 5.02 -9.78 -8.73
CA LEU A 9 6.21 -9.03 -9.07
C LEU A 9 6.40 -7.92 -8.04
N ILE A 10 7.54 -7.93 -7.36
CA ILE A 10 7.95 -6.88 -6.42
C ILE A 10 8.90 -5.94 -7.17
N GLU A 11 8.42 -4.77 -7.55
CA GLU A 11 9.27 -3.75 -8.16
C GLU A 11 9.83 -2.83 -7.09
N VAL A 12 11.16 -2.73 -7.02
CA VAL A 12 11.87 -1.83 -6.12
C VAL A 12 12.51 -0.71 -6.92
N SER A 13 12.17 0.54 -6.63
CA SER A 13 12.82 1.71 -7.23
C SER A 13 13.41 2.63 -6.16
N HIS A 14 14.65 3.06 -6.41
CA HIS A 14 15.35 4.02 -5.57
C HIS A 14 15.17 5.41 -6.16
N SER A 15 14.79 6.38 -5.32
CA SER A 15 14.78 7.77 -5.74
C SER A 15 16.20 8.34 -5.63
N PRO A 16 16.86 8.74 -6.74
CA PRO A 16 18.23 9.29 -6.68
C PRO A 16 18.29 10.62 -5.92
N THR A 17 17.14 11.28 -5.74
CA THR A 17 17.01 12.59 -5.11
C THR A 17 16.49 12.53 -3.67
N ARG A 18 16.12 11.35 -3.15
CA ARG A 18 15.45 11.24 -1.85
C ARG A 18 15.75 9.91 -1.14
N PRO A 19 15.84 9.87 0.20
CA PRO A 19 16.20 8.66 0.96
C PRO A 19 15.00 7.71 1.14
N PHE A 20 14.37 7.32 0.03
CA PHE A 20 13.22 6.42 0.03
C PHE A 20 13.45 5.21 -0.87
N VAL A 21 13.01 4.06 -0.38
CA VAL A 21 12.84 2.85 -1.18
C VAL A 21 11.36 2.75 -1.51
N HIS A 22 11.04 2.73 -2.80
CA HIS A 22 9.70 2.48 -3.27
C HIS A 22 9.56 1.02 -3.63
N THR A 23 8.49 0.39 -3.16
CA THR A 23 8.18 -1.00 -3.47
C THR A 23 6.74 -1.09 -3.94
N SER A 24 6.52 -1.71 -5.09
CA SER A 24 5.18 -1.96 -5.63
C SER A 24 4.96 -3.46 -5.73
N VAL A 25 3.79 -3.94 -5.29
CA VAL A 25 3.38 -5.32 -5.46
C VAL A 25 2.37 -5.38 -6.60
N GLN A 26 2.77 -6.04 -7.68
CA GLN A 26 2.00 -6.17 -8.91
C GLN A 26 1.52 -7.61 -9.12
N ASN A 27 0.41 -7.74 -9.84
CA ASN A 27 -0.01 -9.01 -10.41
C ASN A 27 0.77 -9.36 -11.70
N ASN A 28 0.46 -10.50 -12.30
CA ASN A 28 1.09 -10.95 -13.56
C ASN A 28 0.81 -10.04 -14.78
N LEU A 29 -0.11 -9.08 -14.64
CA LEU A 29 -0.48 -8.11 -15.67
C LEU A 29 0.23 -6.75 -15.45
N GLY A 30 1.09 -6.64 -14.42
CA GLY A 30 1.79 -5.40 -14.07
C GLY A 30 0.91 -4.39 -13.31
N THR A 31 -0.29 -4.77 -12.88
CA THR A 31 -1.22 -3.91 -12.14
C THR A 31 -0.86 -3.90 -10.66
N PRO A 32 -0.45 -2.75 -10.08
CA PRO A 32 -0.16 -2.65 -8.66
C PRO A 32 -1.44 -2.54 -7.83
N PHE A 33 -1.50 -3.30 -6.74
CA PHE A 33 -2.59 -3.21 -5.76
C PHE A 33 -2.11 -2.73 -4.39
N LEU A 34 -0.79 -2.75 -4.18
CA LEU A 34 -0.13 -2.26 -2.98
C LEU A 34 1.11 -1.45 -3.34
N VAL A 35 1.15 -0.20 -2.89
CA VAL A 35 2.29 0.70 -3.06
C VAL A 35 2.89 1.03 -1.69
N LEU A 36 4.15 0.64 -1.47
CA LEU A 36 4.90 0.85 -0.26
C LEU A 36 5.98 1.93 -0.47
N GLN A 37 6.00 2.92 0.42
CA GLN A 37 7.05 3.92 0.52
C GLN A 37 7.79 3.75 1.84
N CYS A 38 9.02 3.25 1.75
CA CYS A 38 9.88 3.07 2.90
C CYS A 38 10.81 4.28 3.05
N LYS A 39 10.76 4.92 4.21
CA LYS A 39 11.79 5.87 4.64
C LYS A 39 12.73 5.17 5.61
N SER A 40 14.04 5.31 5.42
CA SER A 40 15.02 4.90 6.43
C SER A 40 14.63 5.50 7.79
N ALA A 41 14.81 4.73 8.86
CA ALA A 41 14.50 5.19 10.21
C ALA A 41 15.13 6.56 10.42
N PRO A 42 14.34 7.60 10.77
CA PRO A 42 14.94 8.88 11.08
C PRO A 42 15.79 8.75 12.35
N SER A 43 16.68 9.72 12.58
CA SER A 43 17.37 9.88 13.86
C SER A 43 16.36 9.83 15.02
N PRO A 44 16.76 9.33 16.21
CA PRO A 44 15.87 9.24 17.36
C PRO A 44 15.11 10.56 17.57
N GLY A 45 13.78 10.52 17.48
CA GLY A 45 12.92 11.68 17.69
C GLY A 45 12.24 12.27 16.44
N ALA A 46 12.49 11.82 15.20
CA ALA A 46 11.63 12.29 14.11
C ALA A 46 10.29 11.55 14.13
N LEU A 47 9.27 12.31 14.48
CA LEU A 47 7.90 11.88 14.63
C LEU A 47 7.15 12.24 13.35
N LEU A 48 6.53 11.23 12.75
CA LEU A 48 5.57 11.28 11.63
C LEU A 48 6.17 11.44 10.22
N PRO A 49 5.53 10.82 9.20
CA PRO A 49 5.87 11.07 7.81
C PRO A 49 5.55 12.52 7.47
N SER A 50 6.44 13.17 6.70
CA SER A 50 6.19 14.54 6.27
C SER A 50 5.04 14.58 5.26
N HIS A 51 4.26 15.67 5.25
CA HIS A 51 3.22 15.91 4.25
C HIS A 51 3.69 15.68 2.80
N GLN A 52 4.98 15.90 2.52
CA GLN A 52 5.57 15.65 1.21
C GLN A 52 5.55 14.17 0.78
N ILE A 53 5.70 13.23 1.73
CA ILE A 53 5.68 11.80 1.45
C ILE A 53 4.24 11.36 1.18
N GLU A 54 3.30 11.81 2.00
CA GLU A 54 1.87 11.56 1.78
C GLU A 54 1.40 12.09 0.43
N TRP A 55 1.81 13.31 0.08
CA TRP A 55 1.49 13.90 -1.22
C TRP A 55 2.09 13.09 -2.38
N HIS A 56 3.31 12.58 -2.23
CA HIS A 56 3.93 11.75 -3.25
C HIS A 56 3.27 10.37 -3.40
N LEU A 57 2.87 9.74 -2.29
CA LEU A 57 2.07 8.52 -2.33
C LEU A 57 0.73 8.76 -3.02
N LYS A 58 0.05 9.85 -2.68
CA LYS A 58 -1.22 10.24 -3.30
C LYS A 58 -1.05 10.46 -4.80
N ASP A 59 -0.05 11.24 -5.21
CA ASP A 59 0.25 11.51 -6.63
C ASP A 59 0.51 10.21 -7.41
N LYS A 60 1.29 9.28 -6.84
CA LYS A 60 1.51 7.96 -7.44
C LYS A 60 0.25 7.15 -7.62
N LEU A 61 -0.59 7.05 -6.59
CA LEU A 61 -1.83 6.28 -6.67
C LEU A 61 -2.82 6.91 -7.66
N MET A 62 -2.92 8.24 -7.69
CA MET A 62 -3.79 8.96 -8.63
C MET A 62 -3.25 8.96 -10.07
N GLY A 63 -1.94 8.86 -10.25
CA GLY A 63 -1.26 8.85 -11.55
C GLY A 63 -1.26 7.49 -12.25
N LEU A 64 -1.87 6.46 -11.65
CA LEU A 64 -2.01 5.15 -12.29
C LEU A 64 -3.01 5.23 -13.47
N PRO A 65 -2.75 4.50 -14.57
CA PRO A 65 -3.66 4.44 -15.73
C PRO A 65 -5.09 4.09 -15.34
N ASP A 66 -6.09 4.63 -16.05
CA ASP A 66 -7.51 4.36 -15.74
C ASP A 66 -7.87 2.87 -15.81
N SER A 67 -7.15 2.07 -16.61
CA SER A 67 -7.29 0.59 -16.66
C SER A 67 -6.81 -0.13 -15.40
N ILE A 68 -6.14 0.60 -14.51
CA ILE A 68 -5.55 0.12 -13.26
C ILE A 68 -6.30 0.73 -12.07
N GLN A 69 -7.02 1.85 -12.26
CA GLN A 69 -7.70 2.61 -11.22
C GLN A 69 -8.79 1.80 -10.49
N PRO A 70 -9.05 2.14 -9.22
CA PRO A 70 -10.13 1.52 -8.45
C PRO A 70 -11.48 1.69 -9.17
N HIS A 71 -12.16 0.59 -9.42
CA HIS A 71 -13.54 0.53 -9.91
C HIS A 71 -14.46 -0.01 -8.81
N ASP A 72 -15.78 0.03 -8.98
CA ASP A 72 -16.75 -0.33 -7.93
C ASP A 72 -16.34 -1.59 -7.13
N GLY A 73 -16.06 -1.41 -5.83
CA GLY A 73 -15.64 -2.46 -4.90
C GLY A 73 -14.12 -2.67 -4.75
N LEU A 74 -13.29 -2.01 -5.54
CA LEU A 74 -11.83 -2.14 -5.52
C LEU A 74 -11.19 -0.88 -4.90
N GLU A 75 -10.39 -1.03 -3.86
CA GLU A 75 -9.57 0.05 -3.29
C GLU A 75 -8.09 -0.19 -3.64
N MET A 76 -7.32 0.88 -3.87
CA MET A 76 -5.86 0.79 -3.92
C MET A 76 -5.26 1.17 -2.58
N HIS A 77 -4.29 0.39 -2.12
CA HIS A 77 -3.67 0.64 -0.82
C HIS A 77 -2.26 1.21 -0.97
N GLY A 78 -1.99 2.20 -0.13
CA GLY A 78 -0.68 2.80 0.03
C GLY A 78 -0.17 2.59 1.47
N ILE A 79 1.13 2.35 1.63
CA ILE A 79 1.77 2.20 2.94
C ILE A 79 2.95 3.16 3.02
N ILE A 80 3.07 3.88 4.13
CA ILE A 80 4.26 4.66 4.48
C ILE A 80 4.86 4.06 5.75
N THR A 81 6.16 3.73 5.71
CA THR A 81 6.90 3.30 6.90
C THR A 81 7.85 4.41 7.38
N TYR A 82 7.97 4.57 8.70
CA TYR A 82 8.88 5.52 9.34
C TYR A 82 9.38 4.94 10.66
N GLY A 83 10.64 4.50 10.67
CA GLY A 83 11.17 3.73 11.79
C GLY A 83 10.35 2.44 11.98
N PRO A 84 9.93 2.10 13.22
CA PRO A 84 9.16 0.90 13.48
C PRO A 84 7.65 1.11 13.32
N ARG A 85 7.21 2.23 12.73
CA ARG A 85 5.79 2.54 12.56
C ARG A 85 5.39 2.52 11.10
N VAL A 86 4.15 2.14 10.84
CA VAL A 86 3.53 2.13 9.53
C VAL A 86 2.21 2.89 9.54
N ARG A 87 1.93 3.56 8.43
CA ARG A 87 0.64 4.19 8.13
C ARG A 87 0.11 3.63 6.83
N PHE A 88 -1.17 3.36 6.81
CA PHE A 88 -1.87 2.88 5.63
C PHE A 88 -2.81 3.96 5.10
N TYR A 89 -2.93 3.98 3.79
CA TYR A 89 -3.78 4.88 3.04
C TYR A 89 -4.57 4.06 2.03
N ARG A 90 -5.74 4.56 1.67
CA ARG A 90 -6.57 4.00 0.62
C ARG A 90 -6.93 5.07 -0.39
N LEU A 91 -6.99 4.67 -1.65
CA LEU A 91 -7.59 5.43 -2.74
C LEU A 91 -8.85 4.67 -3.18
N MET A 92 -10.01 5.26 -2.92
CA MET A 92 -11.31 4.72 -3.30
C MET A 92 -11.63 5.04 -4.78
N ALA A 93 -12.60 4.33 -5.38
CA ALA A 93 -13.03 4.52 -6.77
C ALA A 93 -13.46 5.96 -7.10
N ASN A 94 -14.05 6.67 -6.13
CA ASN A 94 -14.41 8.09 -6.24
C ASN A 94 -13.20 9.05 -6.11
N ARG A 95 -11.96 8.53 -6.18
CA ARG A 95 -10.69 9.24 -6.05
C ARG A 95 -10.47 9.93 -4.70
N ILE A 96 -11.24 9.53 -3.68
CA ILE A 96 -10.97 9.98 -2.31
C ILE A 96 -9.76 9.20 -1.78
N PHE A 97 -8.72 9.95 -1.42
CA PHE A 97 -7.54 9.45 -0.74
C PHE A 97 -7.64 9.72 0.76
N GLY A 98 -7.49 8.69 1.59
CA GLY A 98 -7.63 8.82 3.04
C GLY A 98 -6.71 7.91 3.82
N CYS A 99 -6.36 8.32 5.04
CA CYS A 99 -5.63 7.50 6.00
C CYS A 99 -6.59 6.48 6.64
N CYS A 100 -6.12 5.24 6.80
CA CYS A 100 -6.84 4.20 7.51
C CYS A 100 -6.65 4.38 9.02
N LEU A 101 -7.71 4.15 9.80
CA LEU A 101 -7.70 4.32 11.25
C LEU A 101 -7.96 2.98 11.95
N TRP A 102 -7.14 2.66 12.95
CA TRP A 102 -7.28 1.49 13.82
C TRP A 102 -7.61 1.94 15.22
N GLU A 103 -8.86 1.78 15.66
CA GLU A 103 -9.30 2.19 17.00
C GLU A 103 -8.95 3.67 17.30
N GLY A 104 -9.02 4.54 16.28
CA GLY A 104 -8.65 5.96 16.37
C GLY A 104 -7.16 6.25 16.22
N LYS A 105 -6.30 5.23 16.11
CA LYS A 105 -4.87 5.38 15.77
C LYS A 105 -4.72 5.49 14.26
N ASP A 106 -3.96 6.48 13.81
CA ASP A 106 -3.64 6.62 12.39
C ASP A 106 -2.40 5.82 11.97
N HIS A 107 -1.71 5.17 12.92
CA HIS A 107 -0.48 4.42 12.68
C HIS A 107 -0.34 3.22 13.60
N LEU A 108 0.43 2.23 13.14
CA LEU A 108 0.69 0.96 13.82
C LEU A 108 2.19 0.76 14.04
N HIS A 109 2.58 0.15 15.15
CA HIS A 109 3.95 -0.30 15.41
C HIS A 109 4.16 -1.70 14.84
N ILE A 110 5.21 -1.91 14.05
CA ILE A 110 5.48 -3.17 13.31
C ILE A 110 5.55 -4.38 14.25
N LEU A 111 6.08 -4.21 15.45
CA LEU A 111 6.20 -5.31 16.42
C LEU A 111 4.95 -5.45 17.30
N ASP A 112 4.35 -4.34 17.71
CA ASP A 112 3.28 -4.38 18.72
C ASP A 112 1.93 -4.71 18.06
N ASP A 113 1.73 -4.22 16.83
CA ASP A 113 0.49 -4.35 16.07
C ASP A 113 0.65 -5.34 14.88
N HIS A 114 1.61 -6.26 14.97
CA HIS A 114 1.99 -7.15 13.86
C HIS A 114 0.82 -8.00 13.33
N ASP A 115 -0.05 -8.49 14.22
CA ASP A 115 -1.23 -9.26 13.85
C ASP A 115 -2.23 -8.42 13.04
N SER A 116 -2.51 -7.20 13.49
CA SER A 116 -3.38 -6.26 12.79
C SER A 116 -2.83 -5.88 11.42
N ILE A 117 -1.52 -5.69 11.31
CA ILE A 117 -0.84 -5.42 10.04
C ILE A 117 -0.97 -6.62 9.11
N ALA A 118 -0.69 -7.83 9.60
CA ALA A 118 -0.76 -9.05 8.81
C ALA A 118 -2.19 -9.36 8.34
N GLN A 119 -3.17 -9.15 9.21
CA GLN A 119 -4.58 -9.29 8.89
C GLN A 119 -4.98 -8.30 7.78
N HIS A 120 -4.64 -7.01 7.94
CA HIS A 120 -5.01 -6.01 6.94
C HIS A 120 -4.35 -6.28 5.57
N LEU A 121 -3.08 -6.70 5.55
CA LEU A 121 -2.42 -7.12 4.30
C LEU A 121 -3.11 -8.34 3.66
N THR A 122 -3.66 -9.24 4.48
CA THR A 122 -4.41 -10.41 4.01
C THR A 122 -5.76 -10.00 3.42
N GLU A 123 -6.45 -9.03 4.02
CA GLU A 123 -7.70 -8.44 3.51
C GLU A 123 -7.47 -7.76 2.16
N ILE A 124 -6.46 -6.89 2.06
CA ILE A 124 -6.07 -6.22 0.80
C ILE A 124 -5.83 -7.25 -0.32
N LYS A 125 -5.10 -8.33 0.00
CA LYS A 125 -4.84 -9.42 -0.95
C LYS A 125 -6.14 -10.13 -1.34
N SER A 126 -7.02 -10.41 -0.38
CA SER A 126 -8.29 -11.10 -0.62
C SER A 126 -9.21 -10.29 -1.52
N ASP A 127 -9.42 -9.01 -1.20
CA ASP A 127 -10.28 -8.08 -1.95
C ASP A 127 -9.82 -7.94 -3.40
N TRP A 128 -8.50 -7.93 -3.60
CA TRP A 128 -7.94 -7.88 -4.94
C TRP A 128 -8.15 -9.19 -5.73
N LEU A 129 -7.97 -10.34 -5.07
CA LEU A 129 -8.14 -11.65 -5.70
C LEU A 129 -9.60 -11.94 -6.05
N SER A 130 -10.55 -11.57 -5.20
CA SER A 130 -11.98 -11.76 -5.47
C SER A 130 -12.45 -10.95 -6.69
N THR A 131 -11.84 -9.79 -6.90
CA THR A 131 -12.24 -8.85 -7.95
C THR A 131 -11.56 -9.14 -9.30
N ASN A 132 -10.39 -9.77 -9.29
CA ASN A 132 -9.61 -10.08 -10.50
C ASN A 132 -9.55 -11.59 -10.83
N ALA A 133 -10.31 -12.44 -10.13
CA ALA A 133 -10.41 -13.85 -10.47
C ALA A 133 -11.12 -14.01 -11.83
N PRO A 134 -10.58 -14.80 -12.78
CA PRO A 134 -11.29 -15.12 -14.00
C PRO A 134 -12.45 -16.06 -13.66
N GLY A 135 -13.65 -15.50 -13.43
CA GLY A 135 -14.81 -16.31 -13.04
C GLY A 135 -16.10 -15.61 -12.58
N GLY A 136 -16.29 -14.32 -12.77
CA GLY A 136 -17.63 -13.69 -12.71
C GLY A 136 -17.73 -12.75 -13.90
N ILE A 137 -18.53 -12.98 -14.93
CA ILE A 137 -19.83 -13.65 -15.08
C ILE A 137 -19.80 -14.44 -16.40
#